data_AF-A0A2M8MXW8-F1
#
_entry.id   AF-A0A2M8MXW8-F1
#
_cell.length_a   1.000
_cell.length_b   1.000
_cell.length_c   1.000
_cell.angle_alpha   90.00
_cell.angle_beta   90.00
_cell.angle_gamma   90.00
#
_symmetry.space_group_name_H-M   'P 1'
#
loop_
_entity.id
_entity.type
_entity.pdbx_description
1 polymer ?
#
loop_
_entity_poly.entity_id
_entity_poly.type
_entity_poly.pdbx_seq_one_letter_code
_entity_poly.pdbx_strand_id
1 'polypeptide(L)'
;MFTASSKGSTKSASNSAPSARAARTGGARVAGSPYDGLPDRAYWRKAVAARGPGRLRDLYRPRFAIGPDTPILTAGSCFAQHVHRALKGAGLAVIETEPAPACLDPAVAARFFYGTFSARYGNLYTPRHLLQLLREAAGDHRPAHPIWQRDGRFFDALRPNTDPEGHASATSVALARADHLAAVRAAVAQARVVIFTLGLTETWADRASGTVYPTAPGVLAVPPEGADIGFLALGHDAITADLRALLALLRTQTPDIKLLLTVAPGPLVATASDDHVLPASTACKAILRAAAATLVAEDPGVDYFPSYEIITNPAARGGFFQPNLRHPTPKGISVVMKQFMAAHALAAPTEALADLPGAAATADAGDDAALCDEQLNDPSLRAGPR
;
A
#
# COMPACT_ATOMS: atom_id res chain seq x y z
N MET A 1 26.79 -44.02 -34.78
CA MET A 1 27.90 -44.60 -35.58
C MET A 1 28.61 -43.45 -36.29
N PHE A 2 29.92 -43.37 -36.09
CA PHE A 2 30.89 -42.38 -36.61
C PHE A 2 30.78 -42.21 -38.14
N THR A 3 31.04 -41.04 -38.75
CA THR A 3 32.35 -40.44 -39.08
C THR A 3 32.18 -38.95 -39.51
N ALA A 4 32.90 -37.97 -38.94
CA ALA A 4 34.19 -37.37 -39.34
C ALA A 4 34.24 -36.78 -40.78
N SER A 5 34.27 -35.44 -40.94
CA SER A 5 35.45 -34.58 -41.28
C SER A 5 35.85 -34.63 -42.78
N SER A 6 36.18 -33.59 -43.55
CA SER A 6 36.90 -32.35 -43.26
C SER A 6 36.85 -31.36 -44.46
N LYS A 7 37.44 -30.18 -44.23
CA LYS A 7 37.54 -28.92 -44.99
C LYS A 7 38.12 -28.98 -46.42
N GLY A 8 37.82 -27.95 -47.22
CA GLY A 8 38.65 -27.50 -48.34
C GLY A 8 38.17 -26.18 -48.96
N SER A 9 38.97 -25.12 -48.84
CA SER A 9 38.69 -23.76 -49.35
C SER A 9 39.42 -23.53 -50.68
N THR A 10 38.82 -22.82 -51.63
CA THR A 10 39.56 -22.12 -52.70
C THR A 10 38.85 -20.83 -53.15
N LYS A 11 39.68 -19.89 -53.61
CA LYS A 11 39.51 -18.44 -53.75
C LYS A 11 38.84 -17.99 -55.06
N SER A 12 38.17 -16.83 -54.97
CA SER A 12 38.28 -15.62 -55.83
C SER A 12 38.36 -15.71 -57.37
N ALA A 13 37.47 -14.97 -58.06
CA ALA A 13 37.74 -14.00 -59.14
C ALA A 13 36.39 -13.57 -59.76
N SER A 14 35.89 -12.35 -59.54
CA SER A 14 36.11 -11.10 -60.31
C SER A 14 35.51 -11.06 -61.73
N ASN A 15 34.63 -10.07 -61.93
CA ASN A 15 34.50 -9.13 -63.07
C ASN A 15 33.07 -8.90 -63.62
N SER A 16 32.56 -7.69 -63.31
CA SER A 16 32.04 -6.61 -64.20
C SER A 16 31.03 -6.97 -65.32
N ALA A 17 29.94 -6.25 -65.61
CA ALA A 17 29.64 -4.80 -65.56
C ALA A 17 28.09 -4.54 -65.69
N PRO A 18 27.56 -3.40 -66.19
CA PRO A 18 27.10 -2.26 -65.39
C PRO A 18 25.63 -1.82 -65.64
N SER A 19 25.25 -0.72 -64.95
CA SER A 19 24.25 0.30 -65.34
C SER A 19 22.76 0.07 -65.03
N ALA A 20 22.26 0.82 -64.05
CA ALA A 20 21.18 1.78 -64.27
C ALA A 20 21.15 2.83 -63.14
N ARG A 21 21.37 4.09 -63.52
CA ARG A 21 21.31 5.26 -62.65
C ARG A 21 19.84 5.59 -62.38
N ALA A 22 19.42 5.58 -61.11
CA ALA A 22 18.22 6.28 -60.66
C ALA A 22 18.59 7.12 -59.44
N ALA A 23 18.53 8.44 -59.63
CA ALA A 23 18.64 9.40 -58.55
C ALA A 23 17.51 9.20 -57.55
N ARG A 24 17.84 9.10 -56.26
CA ARG A 24 16.99 9.59 -55.18
C ARG A 24 17.81 10.50 -54.28
N THR A 25 17.65 11.79 -54.56
CA THR A 25 17.68 12.86 -53.59
C THR A 25 16.81 12.49 -52.39
N GLY A 26 17.30 12.77 -51.19
CA GLY A 26 16.57 12.55 -49.96
C GLY A 26 17.53 12.41 -48.80
N GLY A 27 18.26 13.49 -48.48
CA GLY A 27 18.92 13.59 -47.20
C GLY A 27 17.87 13.30 -46.12
N ALA A 28 18.08 12.23 -45.38
CA ALA A 28 17.26 11.96 -44.20
C ALA A 28 17.40 13.18 -43.30
N ARG A 29 16.32 13.95 -43.15
CA ARG A 29 16.21 14.95 -42.10
C ARG A 29 16.64 14.26 -40.82
N VAL A 30 17.59 14.86 -40.10
CA VAL A 30 17.79 14.51 -38.70
C VAL A 30 16.45 14.79 -38.05
N ALA A 31 15.68 13.72 -37.80
CA ALA A 31 14.43 13.81 -37.07
C ALA A 31 14.77 14.44 -35.71
N GLY A 32 13.98 15.43 -35.29
CA GLY A 32 14.17 16.12 -34.02
C GLY A 32 14.28 15.15 -32.85
N SER A 33 14.78 15.63 -31.72
CA SER A 33 14.87 14.83 -30.51
C SER A 33 13.49 14.28 -30.13
N PRO A 34 13.36 13.03 -29.66
CA PRO A 34 12.09 12.50 -29.16
C PRO A 34 11.55 13.27 -27.95
N TYR A 35 12.36 14.16 -27.36
CA TYR A 35 11.96 15.08 -26.31
C TYR A 35 11.46 16.43 -26.82
N ASP A 36 11.57 16.74 -28.11
CA ASP A 36 11.13 18.02 -28.66
C ASP A 36 9.60 18.10 -28.67
N GLY A 37 9.04 19.20 -28.17
CA GLY A 37 7.59 19.45 -28.15
C GLY A 37 6.81 18.66 -27.09
N LEU A 38 7.47 17.94 -26.18
CA LEU A 38 6.78 17.29 -25.05
C LEU A 38 6.13 18.34 -24.13
N PRO A 39 5.05 17.97 -23.41
CA PRO A 39 4.41 18.89 -22.46
C PRO A 39 5.33 19.19 -21.27
N ASP A 40 5.09 20.32 -20.58
CA ASP A 40 5.90 20.77 -19.44
C ASP A 40 6.11 19.69 -18.35
N ARG A 41 5.11 18.83 -18.13
CA ARG A 41 5.17 17.72 -17.18
C ARG A 41 6.28 16.69 -17.47
N ALA A 42 6.79 16.64 -18.70
CA ALA A 42 7.86 15.73 -19.11
C ALA A 42 9.25 16.24 -18.74
N TYR A 43 9.40 17.52 -18.36
CA TYR A 43 10.70 18.11 -18.05
C TYR A 43 10.82 18.45 -16.56
N TRP A 44 11.78 17.83 -15.87
CA TRP A 44 12.02 18.02 -14.43
C TRP A 44 12.10 19.50 -14.02
N ARG A 45 12.83 20.31 -14.79
CA ARG A 45 12.99 21.76 -14.53
C ARG A 45 11.64 22.47 -14.46
N LYS A 46 10.70 22.13 -15.35
CA LYS A 46 9.39 22.80 -15.46
C LYS A 46 8.32 22.18 -14.56
N ALA A 47 8.34 20.86 -14.42
CA ALA A 47 7.37 20.08 -13.67
C ALA A 47 7.62 20.11 -12.16
N VAL A 48 8.89 20.12 -11.74
CA VAL A 48 9.29 20.00 -10.34
C VAL A 48 10.06 21.23 -9.87
N ALA A 49 11.22 21.53 -10.46
CA ALA A 49 12.11 22.56 -9.91
C ALA A 49 11.53 23.98 -9.94
N ALA A 50 10.76 24.32 -10.99
CA ALA A 50 10.09 25.62 -11.13
C ALA A 50 8.74 25.70 -10.38
N ARG A 51 8.34 24.64 -9.67
CA ARG A 51 7.05 24.56 -8.96
C ARG A 51 7.31 24.46 -7.46
N GLY A 52 6.43 25.08 -6.66
CA GLY A 52 6.41 24.85 -5.22
C GLY A 52 5.89 23.45 -4.89
N PRO A 53 6.26 22.86 -3.74
CA PRO A 53 5.93 21.47 -3.39
C PRO A 53 4.43 21.16 -3.34
N GLY A 54 3.62 22.10 -2.85
CA GLY A 54 2.16 21.97 -2.85
C GLY A 54 1.48 22.35 -4.17
N ARG A 55 2.26 22.67 -5.22
CA ARG A 55 1.78 23.18 -6.51
C ARG A 55 2.20 22.30 -7.69
N LEU A 56 2.72 21.09 -7.43
CA LEU A 56 2.88 20.08 -8.46
C LEU A 56 1.50 19.75 -9.05
N ARG A 57 1.43 19.57 -10.37
CA ARG A 57 0.19 19.32 -11.13
C ARG A 57 0.43 18.18 -12.12
N ASP A 58 -0.65 17.58 -12.62
CA ASP A 58 -0.63 16.51 -13.62
C ASP A 58 0.21 15.28 -13.24
N LEU A 59 0.40 15.05 -11.94
CA LEU A 59 1.09 13.87 -11.39
C LEU A 59 0.27 12.59 -11.55
N TYR A 60 -1.06 12.72 -11.58
CA TYR A 60 -1.99 11.61 -11.69
C TYR A 60 -3.05 11.93 -12.75
N ARG A 61 -3.32 10.95 -13.62
CA ARG A 61 -4.41 10.98 -14.61
C ARG A 61 -5.16 9.66 -14.47
N PRO A 62 -6.35 9.65 -13.87
CA PRO A 62 -7.04 8.41 -13.57
C PRO A 62 -7.31 7.57 -14.81
N ARG A 63 -7.10 6.25 -14.70
CA ARG A 63 -7.50 5.28 -15.72
C ARG A 63 -8.99 4.97 -15.69
N PHE A 64 -9.61 5.16 -14.52
CA PHE A 64 -11.04 5.01 -14.30
C PHE A 64 -11.56 6.12 -13.39
N ALA A 65 -12.82 6.48 -13.56
CA ALA A 65 -13.47 7.48 -12.73
C ALA A 65 -13.86 6.89 -11.37
N ILE A 66 -13.76 7.72 -10.33
CA ILE A 66 -14.32 7.47 -9.00
C ILE A 66 -15.28 8.63 -8.76
N GLY A 67 -16.58 8.34 -8.75
CA GLY A 67 -17.63 9.32 -8.49
C GLY A 67 -18.11 9.28 -7.04
N PRO A 68 -18.96 10.23 -6.62
CA PRO A 68 -19.49 10.31 -5.25
C PRO A 68 -20.15 9.01 -4.78
N ASP A 69 -20.92 8.35 -5.66
CA ASP A 69 -21.67 7.13 -5.35
C ASP A 69 -20.88 5.84 -5.60
N THR A 70 -19.59 5.91 -5.96
CA THR A 70 -18.77 4.72 -6.20
C THR A 70 -18.49 4.01 -4.88
N PRO A 71 -18.92 2.75 -4.66
CA PRO A 71 -18.63 2.04 -3.43
C PRO A 71 -17.14 1.72 -3.30
N ILE A 72 -16.48 2.37 -2.34
CA ILE A 72 -15.04 2.30 -2.12
C ILE A 72 -14.74 1.46 -0.88
N LEU A 73 -13.99 0.38 -1.09
CA LEU A 73 -13.31 -0.33 0.00
C LEU A 73 -11.91 0.24 0.14
N THR A 74 -11.59 0.81 1.29
CA THR A 74 -10.22 1.24 1.62
C THR A 74 -9.55 0.19 2.48
N ALA A 75 -8.27 -0.09 2.24
CA ALA A 75 -7.41 -0.92 3.09
C ALA A 75 -5.93 -0.52 2.97
N GLY A 76 -5.12 -0.91 3.95
CA GLY A 76 -3.67 -0.75 3.86
C GLY A 76 -2.99 -0.40 5.17
N SER A 77 -1.80 0.19 5.03
CA SER A 77 -1.02 0.75 6.13
C SER A 77 -1.69 1.92 6.87
N CYS A 78 -1.04 2.46 7.90
CA CYS A 78 -1.49 3.63 8.66
C CYS A 78 -1.84 4.86 7.77
N PHE A 79 -1.21 5.02 6.60
CA PHE A 79 -1.57 6.09 5.66
C PHE A 79 -2.96 5.91 5.02
N ALA A 80 -3.42 4.67 4.83
CA ALA A 80 -4.78 4.39 4.33
C ALA A 80 -5.86 4.92 5.27
N GLN A 81 -5.59 5.08 6.56
CA GLN A 81 -6.55 5.67 7.50
C GLN A 81 -6.84 7.14 7.17
N HIS A 82 -5.80 7.90 6.77
CA HIS A 82 -5.98 9.28 6.30
C HIS A 82 -6.77 9.34 5.00
N VAL A 83 -6.50 8.39 4.08
CA VAL A 83 -7.27 8.25 2.83
C VAL A 83 -8.73 7.95 3.16
N HIS A 84 -9.02 6.94 3.99
CA HIS A 84 -10.37 6.58 4.42
C HIS A 84 -11.13 7.78 5.00
N ARG A 85 -10.55 8.45 6.00
CA ARG A 85 -11.18 9.62 6.65
C ARG A 85 -11.40 10.77 5.67
N ALA A 86 -10.45 11.05 4.77
CA ALA A 86 -10.59 12.13 3.81
C ALA A 86 -11.64 11.84 2.73
N LEU A 87 -11.76 10.60 2.26
CA LEU A 87 -12.81 10.20 1.32
C LEU A 87 -14.19 10.27 1.99
N LYS A 88 -14.32 9.74 3.21
CA LYS A 88 -15.57 9.79 3.99
C LYS A 88 -15.97 11.24 4.30
N GLY A 89 -15.03 12.07 4.74
CA GLY A 89 -15.24 13.50 5.02
C GLY A 89 -15.60 14.33 3.78
N ALA A 90 -15.23 13.87 2.58
CA ALA A 90 -15.66 14.46 1.31
C ALA A 90 -16.99 13.91 0.79
N GLY A 91 -17.68 13.05 1.56
CA GLY A 91 -19.00 12.52 1.23
C GLY A 91 -19.01 11.43 0.16
N LEU A 92 -17.88 10.78 -0.11
CA LEU A 92 -17.83 9.62 -1.01
C LEU A 92 -18.44 8.38 -0.33
N ALA A 93 -18.96 7.47 -1.14
CA ALA A 93 -19.53 6.18 -0.71
C ALA A 93 -18.44 5.19 -0.23
N VAL A 94 -17.73 5.55 0.84
CA VAL A 94 -16.78 4.68 1.52
C VAL A 94 -17.55 3.64 2.33
N ILE A 95 -17.29 2.37 2.04
CA ILE A 95 -17.92 1.23 2.71
C ILE A 95 -17.46 1.18 4.16
N GLU A 96 -18.36 0.85 5.08
CA GLU A 96 -18.10 0.57 6.49
C GLU A 96 -19.04 -0.56 6.97
N THR A 97 -18.50 -1.75 7.23
CA THR A 97 -19.28 -2.95 7.60
C THR A 97 -19.14 -3.36 9.07
N GLU A 98 -18.26 -2.70 9.82
CA GLU A 98 -18.10 -2.84 11.27
C GLU A 98 -18.16 -1.44 11.92
N PRO A 99 -19.33 -0.79 11.94
CA PRO A 99 -19.47 0.52 12.56
C PRO A 99 -19.30 0.43 14.08
N ALA A 100 -18.88 1.54 14.68
CA ALA A 100 -18.88 1.67 16.14
C ALA A 100 -20.29 1.48 16.70
N PRO A 101 -20.45 0.84 17.88
CA PRO A 101 -21.69 0.90 18.63
C PRO A 101 -22.11 2.36 18.86
N ALA A 102 -23.38 2.69 18.64
CA ALA A 102 -23.87 4.07 18.65
C ALA A 102 -23.68 4.80 20.01
N CYS A 103 -23.56 4.04 21.10
CA CYS A 103 -23.33 4.57 22.45
C CYS A 103 -21.85 4.76 22.81
N LEU A 104 -20.92 4.39 21.93
CA LEU A 104 -19.50 4.44 22.22
C LEU A 104 -18.97 5.87 22.01
N ASP A 105 -18.21 6.37 22.99
CA ASP A 105 -17.50 7.62 22.85
C ASP A 105 -16.56 7.58 21.62
N PRO A 106 -16.48 8.65 20.79
CA PRO A 106 -15.65 8.64 19.59
C PRO A 106 -14.16 8.34 19.83
N ALA A 107 -13.59 8.76 20.97
CA ALA A 107 -12.20 8.46 21.30
C ALA A 107 -12.03 6.98 21.64
N VAL A 108 -13.00 6.39 22.35
CA VAL A 108 -13.02 4.94 22.61
C VAL A 108 -13.22 4.17 21.30
N ALA A 109 -14.13 4.60 20.43
CA ALA A 109 -14.35 3.99 19.13
C ALA A 109 -13.06 3.96 18.30
N ALA A 110 -12.33 5.08 18.25
CA ALA A 110 -11.04 5.17 17.57
C ALA A 110 -9.98 4.24 18.19
N ARG A 111 -9.90 4.18 19.53
CA ARG A 111 -8.97 3.28 20.25
C ARG A 111 -9.21 1.80 19.92
N PHE A 112 -10.45 1.41 19.66
CA PHE A 112 -10.82 0.04 19.26
C PHE A 112 -10.91 -0.13 17.72
N PHE A 113 -10.30 0.78 16.95
CA PHE A 113 -10.22 0.75 15.48
C PHE A 113 -11.53 0.90 14.69
N TYR A 114 -12.63 1.31 15.32
CA TYR A 114 -13.87 1.59 14.61
C TYR A 114 -13.75 2.83 13.71
N GLY A 115 -14.41 2.82 12.55
CA GLY A 115 -14.42 3.93 11.60
C GLY A 115 -13.05 4.29 10.99
N THR A 116 -12.04 3.41 11.15
CA THR A 116 -10.68 3.62 10.65
C THR A 116 -10.54 3.16 9.20
N PHE A 117 -11.31 2.15 8.81
CA PHE A 117 -11.24 1.41 7.56
C PHE A 117 -12.63 0.90 7.17
N SER A 118 -12.74 0.21 6.03
CA SER A 118 -14.02 -0.37 5.61
C SER A 118 -14.50 -1.56 6.44
N ALA A 119 -13.58 -2.20 7.15
CA ALA A 119 -13.82 -3.23 8.16
C ALA A 119 -12.70 -3.15 9.21
N ARG A 120 -12.90 -3.73 10.39
CA ARG A 120 -12.01 -3.59 11.56
C ARG A 120 -10.88 -4.61 11.53
N TYR A 121 -10.13 -4.68 10.43
CA TYR A 121 -9.02 -5.64 10.23
C TYR A 121 -7.66 -5.16 10.76
N GLY A 122 -7.56 -3.95 11.33
CA GLY A 122 -6.27 -3.35 11.72
C GLY A 122 -5.47 -2.84 10.52
N ASN A 123 -4.15 -2.66 10.65
CA ASN A 123 -3.33 -2.25 9.49
C ASN A 123 -2.94 -3.46 8.63
N LEU A 124 -3.12 -3.34 7.31
CA LEU A 124 -2.72 -4.35 6.32
C LEU A 124 -1.51 -3.85 5.53
N TYR A 125 -0.31 -4.06 6.07
CA TYR A 125 0.91 -3.49 5.49
C TYR A 125 1.38 -4.13 4.17
N THR A 126 1.21 -5.45 4.03
CA THR A 126 1.68 -6.22 2.85
C THR A 126 0.48 -6.73 2.04
N PRO A 127 0.61 -6.89 0.71
CA PRO A 127 -0.43 -7.55 -0.09
C PRO A 127 -0.74 -8.96 0.39
N ARG A 128 0.25 -9.66 0.94
CA ARG A 128 0.09 -11.02 1.47
C ARG A 128 -0.90 -11.07 2.63
N HIS A 129 -0.88 -10.08 3.54
CA HIS A 129 -1.86 -10.00 4.62
C HIS A 129 -3.29 -9.81 4.10
N LEU A 130 -3.48 -8.89 3.15
CA LEU A 130 -4.81 -8.67 2.57
C LEU A 130 -5.29 -9.92 1.81
N LEU A 131 -4.44 -10.54 0.99
CA LEU A 131 -4.76 -11.79 0.30
C LEU A 131 -5.13 -12.91 1.28
N GLN A 132 -4.36 -13.08 2.36
CA GLN A 132 -4.65 -14.07 3.41
C GLN A 132 -6.01 -13.82 4.04
N LEU A 133 -6.31 -12.58 4.43
CA LEU A 133 -7.59 -12.19 5.01
C LEU A 133 -8.75 -12.49 4.06
N LEU A 134 -8.62 -12.15 2.78
CA LEU A 134 -9.70 -12.40 1.81
C LEU A 134 -9.90 -13.89 1.54
N ARG A 135 -8.83 -14.69 1.48
CA ARG A 135 -8.93 -16.15 1.35
C ARG A 135 -9.58 -16.79 2.57
N GLU A 136 -9.25 -16.30 3.77
CA GLU A 136 -9.91 -16.76 5.00
C GLU A 136 -11.39 -16.37 5.01
N ALA A 137 -11.72 -15.13 4.62
CA ALA A 137 -13.09 -14.68 4.52
C ALA A 137 -13.91 -15.51 3.51
N ALA A 138 -13.27 -15.97 2.42
CA ALA A 138 -13.85 -16.89 1.44
C ALA A 138 -13.93 -18.36 1.91
N GLY A 139 -13.24 -18.72 2.99
CA GLY A 139 -13.16 -20.10 3.50
C GLY A 139 -12.07 -20.96 2.85
N ASP A 140 -11.24 -20.40 1.97
CA ASP A 140 -10.17 -21.08 1.22
C ASP A 140 -8.87 -21.25 2.02
N HIS A 141 -8.79 -20.63 3.19
CA HIS A 141 -7.62 -20.65 4.04
C HIS A 141 -8.02 -20.60 5.51
N ARG A 142 -7.28 -21.33 6.34
CA ARG A 142 -7.37 -21.27 7.80
C ARG A 142 -5.99 -20.89 8.34
N PRO A 143 -5.83 -19.69 8.92
CA PRO A 143 -4.56 -19.28 9.49
C PRO A 143 -4.11 -20.22 10.62
N ALA A 144 -2.81 -20.50 10.67
CA ALA A 144 -2.19 -21.09 11.84
C ALA A 144 -2.15 -20.06 12.99
N HIS A 145 -2.15 -20.55 14.22
CA HIS A 145 -1.98 -19.77 15.46
C HIS A 145 -2.65 -18.37 15.47
N PRO A 146 -3.96 -18.24 15.14
CA PRO A 146 -4.62 -16.93 15.05
C PRO A 146 -4.81 -16.24 16.41
N ILE A 147 -4.56 -16.95 17.53
CA ILE A 147 -4.76 -16.46 18.88
C ILE A 147 -3.43 -16.51 19.63
N TRP A 148 -2.94 -15.34 20.05
CA TRP A 148 -1.72 -15.18 20.86
C TRP A 148 -2.09 -14.74 22.28
N GLN A 149 -1.17 -14.87 23.23
CA GLN A 149 -1.43 -14.56 24.65
C GLN A 149 -0.42 -13.58 25.23
N ARG A 150 -0.89 -12.72 26.13
CA ARG A 150 -0.08 -11.81 26.95
C ARG A 150 -0.81 -11.56 28.26
N ASP A 151 -0.13 -11.73 29.39
CA ASP A 151 -0.64 -11.43 30.73
C ASP A 151 -2.04 -12.02 31.03
N GLY A 152 -2.27 -13.28 30.61
CA GLY A 152 -3.55 -13.97 30.80
C GLY A 152 -4.70 -13.49 29.90
N ARG A 153 -4.43 -12.58 28.96
CA ARG A 153 -5.38 -12.12 27.93
C ARG A 153 -5.08 -12.75 26.58
N PHE A 154 -6.12 -12.85 25.74
CA PHE A 154 -6.08 -13.48 24.43
C PHE A 154 -6.26 -12.45 23.32
N PHE A 155 -5.38 -12.45 22.32
CA PHE A 155 -5.35 -11.46 21.25
C PHE A 155 -5.55 -12.12 19.89
N ASP A 156 -6.24 -11.42 18.99
CA ASP A 156 -6.27 -11.77 17.58
C ASP A 156 -4.93 -11.37 16.93
N ALA A 157 -4.09 -12.36 16.65
CA ALA A 157 -2.74 -12.15 16.11
C ALA A 157 -2.75 -11.54 14.69
N LEU A 158 -3.88 -11.59 14.00
CA LEU A 158 -4.04 -11.18 12.61
C LEU A 158 -4.72 -9.81 12.48
N ARG A 159 -5.21 -9.24 13.60
CA ARG A 159 -5.85 -7.91 13.69
C ARG A 159 -5.26 -7.09 14.84
N PRO A 160 -3.97 -6.75 14.78
CA PRO A 160 -3.28 -6.05 15.86
C PRO A 160 -3.99 -4.74 16.20
N ASN A 161 -3.99 -4.41 17.49
CA ASN A 161 -4.55 -3.21 18.10
C ASN A 161 -6.06 -2.97 17.90
N THR A 162 -6.79 -3.87 17.23
CA THR A 162 -8.25 -3.77 17.15
C THR A 162 -8.90 -3.94 18.52
N ASP A 163 -8.38 -4.87 19.32
CA ASP A 163 -8.80 -5.13 20.70
C ASP A 163 -7.59 -4.95 21.64
N PRO A 164 -7.21 -3.71 21.99
CA PRO A 164 -5.92 -3.40 22.64
C PRO A 164 -5.75 -4.02 24.03
N GLU A 165 -6.86 -4.29 24.73
CA GLU A 165 -6.87 -4.94 26.05
C GLU A 165 -6.87 -6.47 25.98
N GLY A 166 -7.06 -7.03 24.80
CA GLY A 166 -7.29 -8.45 24.60
C GLY A 166 -8.62 -8.94 25.19
N HIS A 167 -8.94 -10.19 24.89
CA HIS A 167 -10.15 -10.86 25.31
C HIS A 167 -9.91 -11.71 26.56
N ALA A 168 -11.00 -12.00 27.29
CA ALA A 168 -10.96 -12.87 28.46
C ALA A 168 -10.74 -14.36 28.11
N SER A 169 -10.97 -14.78 26.86
CA SER A 169 -10.82 -16.17 26.43
C SER A 169 -10.53 -16.29 24.94
N ALA A 170 -9.89 -17.40 24.55
CA ALA A 170 -9.68 -17.75 23.14
C ALA A 170 -11.01 -17.89 22.37
N THR A 171 -12.07 -18.39 23.02
CA THR A 171 -13.41 -18.48 22.42
C THR A 171 -13.96 -17.11 22.05
N SER A 172 -13.77 -16.09 22.90
CA SER A 172 -14.21 -14.73 22.60
C SER A 172 -13.47 -14.14 21.39
N VAL A 173 -12.16 -14.41 21.25
CA VAL A 173 -11.39 -14.02 20.05
C VAL A 173 -11.97 -14.72 18.80
N ALA A 174 -12.22 -16.02 18.88
CA ALA A 174 -12.74 -16.80 17.76
C ALA A 174 -14.12 -16.31 17.29
N LEU A 175 -15.02 -15.97 18.22
CA LEU A 175 -16.34 -15.39 17.90
C LEU A 175 -16.21 -14.02 17.24
N ALA A 176 -15.44 -13.11 17.85
CA ALA A 176 -15.20 -11.78 17.29
C ALA A 176 -14.55 -11.83 15.91
N ARG A 177 -13.70 -12.84 15.66
CA ARG A 177 -13.11 -13.09 14.35
C ARG A 177 -14.12 -13.60 13.34
N ALA A 178 -15.02 -14.51 13.73
CA ALA A 178 -16.07 -15.00 12.84
C ALA A 178 -16.99 -13.87 12.36
N ASP A 179 -17.40 -12.97 13.26
CA ASP A 179 -18.19 -11.78 12.96
C ASP A 179 -17.44 -10.85 11.99
N HIS A 180 -16.16 -10.62 12.25
CA HIS A 180 -15.30 -9.81 11.40
C HIS A 180 -15.15 -10.38 9.99
N LEU A 181 -14.92 -11.69 9.84
CA LEU A 181 -14.82 -12.32 8.52
C LEU A 181 -16.14 -12.19 7.73
N ALA A 182 -17.29 -12.20 8.42
CA ALA A 182 -18.58 -11.91 7.79
C ALA A 182 -18.66 -10.45 7.30
N ALA A 183 -18.18 -9.50 8.10
CA ALA A 183 -18.13 -8.11 7.70
C ALA A 183 -17.14 -7.83 6.56
N VAL A 184 -16.00 -8.53 6.51
CA VAL A 184 -15.05 -8.47 5.39
C VAL A 184 -15.69 -8.99 4.10
N ARG A 185 -16.40 -10.13 4.16
CA ARG A 185 -17.18 -10.63 3.01
C ARG A 185 -18.19 -9.60 2.53
N ALA A 186 -18.94 -8.98 3.46
CA ALA A 186 -19.91 -7.94 3.13
C ALA A 186 -19.26 -6.72 2.48
N ALA A 187 -18.07 -6.31 2.93
CA ALA A 187 -17.36 -5.17 2.36
C ALA A 187 -16.88 -5.46 0.93
N VAL A 188 -16.31 -6.65 0.70
CA VAL A 188 -15.85 -7.07 -0.64
C VAL A 188 -17.03 -7.18 -1.61
N ALA A 189 -18.17 -7.73 -1.18
CA ALA A 189 -19.36 -7.88 -2.02
C ALA A 189 -19.95 -6.53 -2.48
N GLN A 190 -19.78 -5.47 -1.68
CA GLN A 190 -20.26 -4.12 -2.00
C GLN A 190 -19.30 -3.34 -2.90
N ALA A 191 -18.00 -3.65 -2.85
CA ALA A 191 -16.94 -2.85 -3.44
C ALA A 191 -16.97 -2.83 -4.98
N ARG A 192 -16.79 -1.62 -5.55
CA ARG A 192 -16.51 -1.43 -6.99
C ARG A 192 -15.09 -0.93 -7.22
N VAL A 193 -14.54 -0.22 -6.23
CA VAL A 193 -13.13 0.18 -6.19
C VAL A 193 -12.54 -0.26 -4.87
N VAL A 194 -11.40 -0.95 -4.93
CA VAL A 194 -10.54 -1.19 -3.78
C VAL A 194 -9.38 -0.21 -3.84
N ILE A 195 -9.23 0.63 -2.82
CA ILE A 195 -8.05 1.48 -2.65
C ILE A 195 -7.14 0.79 -1.63
N PHE A 196 -6.00 0.28 -2.09
CA PHE A 196 -5.04 -0.41 -1.25
C PHE A 196 -3.72 0.37 -1.11
N THR A 197 -3.41 0.77 0.13
CA THR A 197 -2.17 1.50 0.44
C THR A 197 -1.08 0.56 0.95
N LEU A 198 -0.11 0.29 0.09
CA LEU A 198 1.05 -0.54 0.33
C LEU A 198 1.98 0.08 1.39
N GLY A 199 2.28 -0.68 2.44
CA GLY A 199 3.04 -0.20 3.59
C GLY A 199 4.47 -0.72 3.65
N LEU A 200 4.61 -2.05 3.70
CA LEU A 200 5.86 -2.73 4.07
C LEU A 200 6.16 -3.89 3.12
N THR A 201 7.45 -4.24 3.04
CA THR A 201 7.93 -5.49 2.43
C THR A 201 8.25 -6.55 3.49
N GLU A 202 8.39 -6.14 4.75
CA GLU A 202 8.70 -7.02 5.88
C GLU A 202 7.43 -7.51 6.57
N THR A 203 7.42 -8.78 6.94
CA THR A 203 6.36 -9.44 7.71
C THR A 203 6.95 -10.60 8.52
N TRP A 204 6.11 -11.26 9.31
CA TRP A 204 6.42 -12.45 10.08
C TRP A 204 5.60 -13.61 9.56
N ALA A 205 6.21 -14.77 9.38
CA ALA A 205 5.55 -15.94 8.82
C ALA A 205 5.77 -17.17 9.69
N ASP A 206 4.69 -17.90 9.96
CA ASP A 206 4.80 -19.28 10.41
C ASP A 206 5.39 -20.13 9.28
N ARG A 207 6.56 -20.72 9.50
CA ARG A 207 7.33 -21.39 8.43
C ARG A 207 6.66 -22.65 7.91
N ALA A 208 5.87 -23.32 8.75
CA ALA A 208 5.21 -24.57 8.39
C ALA A 208 3.96 -24.33 7.53
N SER A 209 3.10 -23.40 7.94
CA SER A 209 1.82 -23.12 7.28
C SER A 209 1.90 -22.03 6.21
N GLY A 210 2.91 -21.15 6.28
CA GLY A 210 2.99 -19.94 5.47
C GLY A 210 2.05 -18.81 5.91
N THR A 211 1.37 -18.97 7.06
CA THR A 211 0.53 -17.92 7.64
C THR A 211 1.40 -16.71 8.00
N VAL A 212 1.01 -15.53 7.52
CA VAL A 212 1.71 -14.28 7.81
C VAL A 212 0.99 -13.44 8.87
N TYR A 213 1.78 -12.75 9.68
CA TYR A 213 1.33 -11.93 10.80
C TYR A 213 1.84 -10.50 10.67
N PRO A 214 0.99 -9.49 10.98
CA PRO A 214 1.35 -8.08 10.85
C PRO A 214 2.28 -7.56 11.95
N THR A 215 2.48 -8.30 13.04
CA THR A 215 3.37 -7.90 14.14
C THR A 215 4.35 -9.01 14.47
N ALA A 216 5.53 -8.61 14.98
CA ALA A 216 6.52 -9.59 15.42
C ALA A 216 6.04 -10.33 16.67
N PRO A 217 6.42 -11.60 16.85
CA PRO A 217 6.23 -12.31 18.12
C PRO A 217 6.72 -11.47 19.31
N GLY A 218 5.88 -11.32 20.33
CA GLY A 218 6.20 -10.56 21.55
C GLY A 218 6.03 -9.04 21.45
N VAL A 219 5.63 -8.50 20.30
CA VAL A 219 5.24 -7.07 20.18
C VAL A 219 3.84 -6.86 20.74
N LEU A 220 2.85 -7.53 20.16
CA LEU A 220 1.47 -7.50 20.66
C LEU A 220 1.27 -8.54 21.76
N ALA A 221 1.60 -9.79 21.45
CA ALA A 221 1.43 -10.94 22.32
C ALA A 221 2.42 -12.04 21.89
N VAL A 222 2.48 -13.13 22.66
CA VAL A 222 3.38 -14.26 22.38
C VAL A 222 2.58 -15.38 21.69
N PRO A 223 3.11 -15.97 20.60
CA PRO A 223 2.48 -17.11 19.95
C PRO A 223 2.47 -18.35 20.86
N PRO A 224 1.61 -19.35 20.57
CA PRO A 224 1.61 -20.62 21.30
C PRO A 224 2.97 -21.32 21.29
N GLU A 225 3.23 -22.12 22.31
CA GLU A 225 4.44 -22.95 22.39
C GLU A 225 4.57 -23.85 21.14
N GLY A 226 5.79 -23.92 20.58
CA GLY A 226 6.10 -24.69 19.38
C GLY A 226 5.80 -24.00 18.05
N ALA A 227 5.22 -22.79 18.03
CA ALA A 227 5.06 -22.00 16.81
C ALA A 227 6.43 -21.52 16.28
N ASP A 228 6.71 -21.76 14.99
CA ASP A 228 7.95 -21.34 14.31
C ASP A 228 7.66 -20.13 13.43
N ILE A 229 7.59 -18.96 14.07
CA ILE A 229 7.28 -17.69 13.42
C ILE A 229 8.58 -16.91 13.21
N GLY A 230 8.94 -16.69 11.96
CA GLY A 230 10.19 -16.03 11.58
C GLY A 230 9.99 -14.81 10.69
N PHE A 231 11.01 -13.95 10.66
CA PHE A 231 11.08 -12.82 9.74
C PHE A 231 10.99 -13.27 8.27
N LEU A 232 10.22 -12.51 7.49
CA LEU A 232 10.06 -12.69 6.06
C LEU A 232 10.11 -11.34 5.35
N ALA A 233 11.10 -11.18 4.47
CA ALA A 233 11.17 -10.05 3.54
C ALA A 233 10.61 -10.46 2.17
N LEU A 234 9.54 -9.79 1.74
CA LEU A 234 8.91 -10.01 0.44
C LEU A 234 9.60 -9.18 -0.64
N GLY A 235 10.11 -9.87 -1.67
CA GLY A 235 10.65 -9.23 -2.87
C GLY A 235 9.56 -8.81 -3.88
N HIS A 236 10.01 -8.14 -4.94
CA HIS A 236 9.16 -7.66 -6.04
C HIS A 236 8.22 -8.75 -6.60
N ASP A 237 8.77 -9.93 -6.91
CA ASP A 237 8.00 -10.99 -7.60
C ASP A 237 6.93 -11.59 -6.70
N ALA A 238 7.25 -11.79 -5.41
CA ALA A 238 6.30 -12.24 -4.40
C ALA A 238 5.14 -11.25 -4.22
N ILE A 239 5.46 -9.96 -4.10
CA ILE A 239 4.46 -8.88 -3.95
C ILE A 239 3.58 -8.79 -5.21
N THR A 240 4.18 -8.89 -6.39
CA THR A 240 3.45 -8.85 -7.65
C THR A 240 2.53 -10.06 -7.78
N ALA A 241 3.00 -11.26 -7.44
CA ALA A 241 2.19 -12.47 -7.43
C ALA A 241 1.02 -12.38 -6.44
N ASP A 242 1.27 -11.86 -5.23
CA ASP A 242 0.23 -11.67 -4.21
C ASP A 242 -0.83 -10.66 -4.69
N LEU A 243 -0.43 -9.57 -5.34
CA LEU A 243 -1.35 -8.58 -5.92
C LEU A 243 -2.17 -9.15 -7.10
N ARG A 244 -1.58 -9.99 -7.96
CA ARG A 244 -2.33 -10.69 -9.02
C ARG A 244 -3.37 -11.63 -8.45
N ALA A 245 -2.98 -12.44 -7.46
CA ALA A 245 -3.88 -13.36 -6.78
C ALA A 245 -5.00 -12.62 -6.05
N LEU A 246 -4.68 -11.48 -5.41
CA LEU A 246 -5.65 -10.61 -4.77
C LEU A 246 -6.69 -10.09 -5.78
N LEU A 247 -6.24 -9.54 -6.90
CA LEU A 247 -7.14 -9.03 -7.95
C LEU A 247 -8.01 -10.15 -8.54
N ALA A 248 -7.43 -11.32 -8.80
CA ALA A 248 -8.16 -12.48 -9.29
C ALA A 248 -9.25 -12.91 -8.28
N LEU A 249 -8.92 -12.98 -6.99
CA LEU A 249 -9.87 -13.33 -5.93
C LEU A 249 -11.02 -12.32 -5.85
N LEU A 250 -10.72 -11.01 -5.86
CA LEU A 250 -11.75 -9.96 -5.86
C LEU A 250 -12.70 -10.08 -7.07
N ARG A 251 -12.16 -10.45 -8.24
CA ARG A 251 -12.94 -10.63 -9.47
C ARG A 251 -13.81 -11.88 -9.51
N THR A 252 -13.60 -12.84 -8.60
CA THR A 252 -14.54 -13.96 -8.45
C THR A 252 -15.91 -13.49 -7.96
N GLN A 253 -15.96 -12.39 -7.20
CA GLN A 253 -17.19 -11.78 -6.69
C GLN A 253 -17.68 -10.63 -7.59
N THR A 254 -16.75 -9.75 -8.00
CA THR A 254 -17.06 -8.58 -8.84
C THR A 254 -16.11 -8.53 -10.03
N PRO A 255 -16.47 -9.12 -11.20
CA PRO A 255 -15.57 -9.23 -12.36
C PRO A 255 -14.94 -7.91 -12.82
N ASP A 256 -15.68 -6.80 -12.70
CA ASP A 256 -15.26 -5.49 -13.20
C ASP A 256 -14.57 -4.61 -12.14
N ILE A 257 -14.31 -5.14 -10.94
CA ILE A 257 -13.75 -4.39 -9.82
C ILE A 257 -12.44 -3.72 -10.21
N LYS A 258 -12.26 -2.48 -9.73
CA LYS A 258 -11.04 -1.70 -9.95
C LYS A 258 -10.16 -1.71 -8.71
N LEU A 259 -8.85 -1.74 -8.93
CA LEU A 259 -7.85 -1.68 -7.87
C LEU A 259 -7.03 -0.42 -8.04
N LEU A 260 -7.13 0.50 -7.09
CA LEU A 260 -6.26 1.67 -7.00
C LEU A 260 -5.18 1.41 -5.96
N LEU A 261 -3.93 1.30 -6.41
CA LEU A 261 -2.77 1.14 -5.56
C LEU A 261 -2.17 2.49 -5.19
N THR A 262 -1.61 2.57 -4.00
CA THR A 262 -0.75 3.69 -3.61
C THR A 262 0.29 3.23 -2.59
N VAL A 263 1.43 3.93 -2.48
CA VAL A 263 2.51 3.58 -1.54
C VAL A 263 2.53 4.57 -0.39
N ALA A 264 2.62 4.06 0.83
CA ALA A 264 2.70 4.86 2.03
C ALA A 264 4.04 5.60 2.12
N PRO A 265 4.04 6.92 2.43
CA PRO A 265 5.24 7.75 2.45
C PRO A 265 6.15 7.54 3.66
N GLY A 266 5.63 7.03 4.77
CA GLY A 266 6.43 6.84 5.98
C GLY A 266 7.49 5.75 5.81
N PRO A 267 8.77 6.00 6.16
CA PRO A 267 9.80 4.95 6.29
C PRO A 267 9.45 3.94 7.38
N LEU A 268 10.20 2.84 7.41
CA LEU A 268 10.07 1.80 8.44
C LEU A 268 10.40 2.40 9.82
N VAL A 269 9.65 2.01 10.86
CA VAL A 269 10.04 2.28 12.25
C VAL A 269 11.33 1.56 12.61
N ALA A 270 11.37 0.26 12.31
CA ALA A 270 12.49 -0.62 12.52
C ALA A 270 12.53 -1.66 11.40
N THR A 271 13.71 -2.20 11.13
CA THR A 271 13.89 -3.36 10.26
C THR A 271 14.41 -4.53 11.08
N ALA A 272 13.93 -5.73 10.76
CA ALA A 272 14.46 -6.97 11.32
C ALA A 272 15.52 -7.63 10.42
N SER A 273 15.95 -6.94 9.34
CA SER A 273 17.15 -7.31 8.60
C SER A 273 18.41 -6.82 9.32
N ASP A 274 19.58 -7.25 8.83
CA ASP A 274 20.88 -6.75 9.30
C ASP A 274 21.24 -5.37 8.69
N ASP A 275 20.36 -4.78 7.87
CA ASP A 275 20.60 -3.49 7.23
C ASP A 275 20.32 -2.32 8.17
N HIS A 276 20.93 -1.18 7.86
CA HIS A 276 20.49 0.09 8.47
C HIS A 276 19.06 0.42 8.02
N VAL A 277 18.22 0.95 8.94
CA VAL A 277 16.80 1.22 8.67
C VAL A 277 16.55 2.17 7.49
N LEU A 278 17.49 3.09 7.21
CA LEU A 278 17.40 4.02 6.09
C LEU A 278 17.48 3.36 4.69
N PRO A 279 18.54 2.58 4.33
CA PRO A 279 18.54 1.82 3.09
C PRO A 279 17.41 0.77 3.03
N ALA A 280 17.07 0.10 4.14
CA ALA A 280 15.93 -0.82 4.20
C ALA A 280 14.59 -0.13 3.86
N SER A 281 14.36 1.06 4.40
CA SER A 281 13.21 1.90 4.08
C SER A 281 13.15 2.28 2.61
N THR A 282 14.28 2.66 2.03
CA THR A 282 14.37 3.02 0.62
C THR A 282 14.04 1.81 -0.27
N ALA A 283 14.63 0.65 0.02
CA ALA A 283 14.38 -0.59 -0.69
C ALA A 283 12.90 -1.00 -0.61
N CYS A 284 12.30 -0.95 0.58
CA CYS A 284 10.89 -1.25 0.78
C CYS A 284 9.99 -0.42 -0.13
N LYS A 285 10.13 0.91 -0.15
CA LYS A 285 9.26 1.78 -0.96
C LYS A 285 9.51 1.60 -2.46
N ALA A 286 10.77 1.41 -2.86
CA ALA A 286 11.12 1.16 -4.25
C ALA A 286 10.51 -0.16 -4.77
N ILE A 287 10.60 -1.24 -3.99
CA ILE A 287 10.04 -2.55 -4.35
C ILE A 287 8.52 -2.47 -4.47
N LEU A 288 7.83 -1.88 -3.49
CA LEU A 288 6.37 -1.73 -3.53
C LEU A 288 5.92 -0.89 -4.73
N ARG A 289 6.63 0.20 -5.01
CA ARG A 289 6.32 1.08 -6.14
C ARG A 289 6.55 0.38 -7.48
N ALA A 290 7.61 -0.41 -7.60
CA ALA A 290 7.91 -1.20 -8.79
C ALA A 290 6.83 -2.28 -9.03
N ALA A 291 6.44 -3.02 -7.99
CA ALA A 291 5.38 -4.03 -8.10
C ALA A 291 4.04 -3.40 -8.51
N ALA A 292 3.68 -2.25 -7.94
CA ALA A 292 2.49 -1.50 -8.36
C ALA A 292 2.57 -1.07 -9.83
N ALA A 293 3.75 -0.65 -10.31
CA ALA A 293 3.94 -0.31 -11.72
C ALA A 293 3.71 -1.52 -12.65
N THR A 294 4.19 -2.70 -12.24
CA THR A 294 4.00 -3.95 -12.97
C THR A 294 2.51 -4.26 -13.13
N LEU A 295 1.71 -4.24 -12.06
CA LEU A 295 0.27 -4.48 -12.18
C LEU A 295 -0.46 -3.45 -13.04
N VAL A 296 -0.08 -2.18 -12.92
CA VAL A 296 -0.64 -1.11 -13.75
C VAL A 296 -0.28 -1.33 -15.23
N ALA A 297 0.89 -1.86 -15.56
CA ALA A 297 1.23 -2.17 -16.95
C ALA A 297 0.42 -3.37 -17.50
N GLU A 298 0.11 -4.35 -16.64
CA GLU A 298 -0.53 -5.60 -17.02
C GLU A 298 -2.06 -5.53 -17.12
N ASP A 299 -2.71 -4.67 -16.33
CA ASP A 299 -4.17 -4.69 -16.18
C ASP A 299 -4.80 -3.28 -16.26
N PRO A 300 -5.76 -3.04 -17.19
CA PRO A 300 -6.42 -1.74 -17.33
C PRO A 300 -7.37 -1.41 -16.16
N GLY A 301 -7.77 -2.41 -15.36
CA GLY A 301 -8.54 -2.25 -14.13
C GLY A 301 -7.69 -1.90 -12.90
N VAL A 302 -6.37 -1.78 -13.07
CA VAL A 302 -5.45 -1.36 -12.01
C VAL A 302 -4.88 0.03 -12.34
N ASP A 303 -4.81 0.88 -11.33
CA ASP A 303 -4.20 2.21 -11.42
C ASP A 303 -3.33 2.51 -10.19
N TYR A 304 -2.48 3.55 -10.28
CA TYR A 304 -1.60 3.97 -9.20
C TYR A 304 -1.74 5.47 -8.91
N PHE A 305 -2.09 5.80 -7.67
CA PHE A 305 -2.11 7.17 -7.18
C PHE A 305 -0.79 7.51 -6.46
N PRO A 306 -0.08 8.60 -6.82
CA PRO A 306 1.28 8.87 -6.36
C PRO A 306 1.38 9.59 -5.00
N SER A 307 0.73 9.10 -3.93
CA SER A 307 0.84 9.74 -2.60
C SER A 307 2.26 9.73 -2.05
N TYR A 308 3.01 8.65 -2.30
CA TYR A 308 4.42 8.53 -1.93
C TYR A 308 5.24 9.67 -2.53
N GLU A 309 5.15 9.86 -3.84
CA GLU A 309 5.92 10.86 -4.56
C GLU A 309 5.47 12.28 -4.20
N ILE A 310 4.18 12.52 -3.97
CA ILE A 310 3.68 13.83 -3.52
C ILE A 310 4.31 14.23 -2.19
N ILE A 311 4.41 13.31 -1.23
CA ILE A 311 4.98 13.64 0.10
C ILE A 311 6.50 13.73 0.05
N THR A 312 7.16 12.82 -0.66
CA THR A 312 8.63 12.69 -0.65
C THR A 312 9.35 13.56 -1.68
N ASN A 313 8.62 14.31 -2.51
CA ASN A 313 9.25 15.08 -3.59
C ASN A 313 10.36 16.04 -3.09
N PRO A 314 11.49 16.17 -3.82
CA PRO A 314 12.60 17.03 -3.41
C PRO A 314 12.24 18.52 -3.26
N ALA A 315 11.20 19.01 -3.97
CA ALA A 315 10.77 20.40 -3.83
C ALA A 315 10.14 20.66 -2.44
N ALA A 316 9.71 19.62 -1.73
CA ALA A 316 9.17 19.73 -0.36
C ALA A 316 10.27 19.91 0.68
N ARG A 317 11.52 19.50 0.39
CA ARG A 317 12.66 19.59 1.31
C ARG A 317 12.34 19.04 2.72
N GLY A 318 11.61 17.93 2.77
CA GLY A 318 11.15 17.32 4.03
C GLY A 318 9.98 18.03 4.72
N GLY A 319 9.53 19.19 4.23
CA GLY A 319 8.46 20.00 4.85
C GLY A 319 7.06 19.40 4.82
N PHE A 320 6.90 18.18 4.30
CA PHE A 320 5.67 17.40 4.42
C PHE A 320 5.73 16.30 5.48
N PHE A 321 6.88 16.10 6.13
CA PHE A 321 7.02 15.23 7.30
C PHE A 321 7.00 16.03 8.61
N GLN A 322 6.49 15.40 9.67
CA GLN A 322 6.60 15.87 11.05
C GLN A 322 8.07 15.85 11.52
N PRO A 323 8.40 16.40 12.71
CA PRO A 323 9.76 16.41 13.24
C PRO A 323 10.42 15.03 13.35
N ASN A 324 9.64 13.96 13.52
CA ASN A 324 10.12 12.58 13.50
C ASN A 324 10.57 12.07 12.12
N LEU A 325 10.43 12.89 11.06
CA LEU A 325 10.79 12.59 9.67
C LEU A 325 10.11 11.35 9.09
N ARG A 326 9.02 10.88 9.73
CA ARG A 326 8.32 9.65 9.37
C ARG A 326 6.86 9.88 9.03
N HIS A 327 6.16 10.58 9.92
CA HIS A 327 4.73 10.81 9.76
C HIS A 327 4.47 12.03 8.86
N PRO A 328 3.57 11.94 7.88
CA PRO A 328 3.17 13.11 7.12
C PRO A 328 2.50 14.17 8.01
N THR A 329 2.77 15.43 7.72
CA THR A 329 2.04 16.56 8.32
C THR A 329 0.60 16.60 7.81
N PRO A 330 -0.34 17.19 8.58
CA PRO A 330 -1.70 17.46 8.10
C PRO A 330 -1.71 18.26 6.78
N LYS A 331 -0.76 19.19 6.61
CA LYS A 331 -0.57 19.93 5.36
C LYS A 331 -0.21 19.02 4.20
N GLY A 332 0.74 18.10 4.39
CA GLY A 332 1.13 17.12 3.38
C GLY A 332 -0.04 16.23 2.96
N ILE A 333 -0.79 15.71 3.94
CA ILE A 333 -2.01 14.90 3.70
C ILE A 333 -3.04 15.71 2.91
N SER A 334 -3.28 16.97 3.30
CA SER A 334 -4.22 17.86 2.59
C SER A 334 -3.82 18.07 1.13
N VAL A 335 -2.52 18.24 0.83
CA VAL A 335 -2.03 18.35 -0.55
C VAL A 335 -2.30 17.08 -1.35
N VAL A 336 -2.02 15.90 -0.76
CA VAL A 336 -2.30 14.60 -1.39
C VAL A 336 -3.78 14.49 -1.73
N MET A 337 -4.67 14.73 -0.75
CA MET A 337 -6.10 14.56 -0.95
C MET A 337 -6.69 15.58 -1.92
N LYS A 338 -6.23 16.84 -1.91
CA LYS A 338 -6.64 17.84 -2.90
C LYS A 338 -6.29 17.41 -4.34
N GLN A 339 -5.11 16.80 -4.53
CA GLN A 339 -4.74 16.28 -5.84
C GLN A 339 -5.57 15.06 -6.24
N PHE A 340 -5.86 14.17 -5.30
CA PHE A 340 -6.76 13.03 -5.55
C PHE A 340 -8.15 13.49 -6.00
N MET A 341 -8.79 14.38 -5.22
CA MET A 341 -10.13 14.88 -5.54
C MET A 341 -10.15 15.63 -6.88
N ALA A 342 -9.16 16.50 -7.12
CA ALA A 342 -9.06 17.25 -8.38
C ALA A 342 -8.90 16.32 -9.59
N ALA A 343 -8.11 15.24 -9.46
CA ALA A 343 -7.89 14.30 -10.55
C ALA A 343 -9.17 13.55 -10.95
N HIS A 344 -10.07 13.29 -9.99
CA HIS A 344 -11.37 12.65 -10.23
C HIS A 344 -12.53 13.65 -10.42
N ALA A 345 -12.24 14.96 -10.55
CA ALA A 345 -13.24 16.03 -10.64
C ALA A 345 -14.27 16.02 -9.49
N LEU A 346 -13.82 15.62 -8.30
CA LEU A 346 -14.60 15.60 -7.07
C LEU A 346 -14.50 16.94 -6.35
N ALA A 347 -15.51 17.26 -5.54
CA ALA A 347 -15.44 18.40 -4.64
C ALA A 347 -14.21 18.28 -3.72
N ALA A 348 -13.52 19.39 -3.50
CA ALA A 348 -12.43 19.40 -2.54
C ALA A 348 -12.99 19.06 -1.14
N PRO A 349 -12.21 18.37 -0.30
CA PRO A 349 -12.64 18.13 1.07
C PRO A 349 -12.90 19.48 1.75
N THR A 350 -14.01 19.63 2.45
CA THR A 350 -14.27 20.77 3.33
C THR A 350 -13.12 20.89 4.34
N GLU A 351 -12.78 22.09 4.81
CA GLU A 351 -11.62 22.36 5.67
C GLU A 351 -11.59 21.59 7.01
N ALA A 352 -12.62 20.81 7.31
CA ALA A 352 -12.77 19.92 8.47
C ALA A 352 -11.66 18.86 8.64
N LEU A 353 -10.72 18.69 7.70
CA LEU A 353 -9.53 17.85 7.92
C LEU A 353 -8.60 18.40 9.03
N ALA A 354 -8.73 19.68 9.41
CA ALA A 354 -7.91 20.30 10.47
C ALA A 354 -8.44 20.04 11.89
N ASP A 355 -9.76 19.85 12.07
CA ASP A 355 -10.43 19.86 13.38
C ASP A 355 -10.95 18.49 13.84
N LEU A 356 -10.63 17.41 13.13
CA LEU A 356 -11.00 16.06 13.56
C LEU A 356 -10.03 15.56 14.65
N PRO A 357 -10.52 14.98 15.76
CA PRO A 357 -9.67 14.42 16.82
C PRO A 357 -8.67 13.41 16.21
N GLY A 358 -7.37 13.70 16.35
CA GLY A 358 -6.28 12.93 15.74
C GLY A 358 -5.48 13.68 14.65
N ALA A 359 -5.98 14.80 14.11
CA ALA A 359 -5.16 15.72 13.29
C ALA A 359 -4.27 16.63 14.16
N ALA A 360 -4.73 16.93 15.37
CA ALA A 360 -3.94 17.53 16.44
C ALA A 360 -3.25 16.42 17.26
N ALA A 361 -2.29 15.72 16.66
CA ALA A 361 -1.17 15.25 17.47
C ALA A 361 -0.39 16.53 17.84
N THR A 362 -0.72 17.08 19.00
CA THR A 362 -0.05 18.22 19.60
C THR A 362 1.46 17.96 19.58
N ALA A 363 2.24 19.01 19.35
CA ALA A 363 3.69 18.96 19.38
C ALA A 363 4.28 18.67 20.79
N ASP A 364 3.46 18.17 21.73
CA ASP A 364 3.83 17.92 23.13
C ASP A 364 2.85 17.02 23.92
N ALA A 365 2.14 16.05 23.30
CA ALA A 365 1.35 15.07 24.06
C ALA A 365 2.05 13.71 24.13
N GLY A 366 2.28 13.25 25.36
CA GLY A 366 2.65 11.88 25.66
C GLY A 366 1.63 10.85 25.16
N ASP A 367 2.17 9.75 24.66
CA ASP A 367 1.72 8.35 24.73
C ASP A 367 0.30 7.89 24.35
N ASP A 368 -0.66 8.73 23.96
CA ASP A 368 -2.06 8.25 23.76
C ASP A 368 -2.72 8.58 22.40
N ALA A 369 -1.92 8.85 21.36
CA ALA A 369 -2.42 8.80 19.99
C ALA A 369 -2.31 7.36 19.47
N ALA A 370 -3.45 6.69 19.22
CA ALA A 370 -3.56 5.32 18.71
C ALA A 370 -2.30 4.85 17.96
N LEU A 371 -1.40 4.19 18.70
CA LEU A 371 -0.10 3.80 18.20
C LEU A 371 -0.31 2.90 16.99
N CYS A 372 0.23 3.31 15.85
CA CYS A 372 0.34 2.47 14.67
C CYS A 372 1.09 1.20 15.09
N ASP A 373 0.59 0.00 14.79
CA ASP A 373 1.14 -1.27 15.29
C ASP A 373 2.64 -1.43 14.99
N GLU A 374 3.09 -0.84 13.89
CA GLU A 374 4.51 -0.75 13.51
C GLU A 374 5.37 0.04 14.50
N GLN A 375 4.83 1.06 15.18
CA GLN A 375 5.56 1.81 16.22
C GLN A 375 5.93 0.93 17.41
N LEU A 376 5.14 -0.10 17.68
CA LEU A 376 5.45 -1.07 18.73
C LEU A 376 6.69 -1.91 18.41
N ASN A 377 7.21 -1.87 17.18
CA ASN A 377 8.49 -2.51 16.86
C ASN A 377 9.69 -1.77 17.49
N ASP A 378 9.55 -0.49 17.83
CA ASP A 378 10.56 0.24 18.61
C ASP A 378 10.26 0.07 20.11
N PRO A 379 11.11 -0.63 20.88
CA PRO A 379 10.88 -0.82 22.30
C PRO A 379 10.82 0.48 23.10
N SER A 380 11.46 1.56 22.62
CA SER A 380 11.46 2.86 23.30
C SER A 380 10.12 3.60 23.17
N LEU A 381 9.28 3.20 22.21
CA LEU A 381 7.94 3.74 21.98
C LEU A 381 6.83 2.89 22.62
N ARG A 382 7.19 1.82 23.33
CA ARG A 382 6.24 1.06 24.14
C ARG A 382 6.13 1.77 25.48
N ALA A 383 4.93 2.26 25.84
CA ALA A 383 4.67 2.88 27.14
C ALA A 383 5.29 2.05 28.28
N GLY A 384 6.03 2.68 29.19
CA GLY A 384 6.72 2.02 30.31
C GLY A 384 6.23 2.49 31.68
N PRO A 385 6.57 1.78 32.78
CA PRO A 385 7.31 0.52 32.89
C PRO A 385 6.43 -0.68 33.29
N ARG A 386 7.03 -1.86 33.17
CA ARG A 386 6.54 -3.18 33.59
C ARG A 386 6.15 -3.25 35.07
#